data_AF-A0A4R4N2J9-F1
#
_entry.id   AF-A0A4R4N2J9-F1
#
_cell.length_a   1.000
_cell.length_b   1.000
_cell.length_c   1.000
_cell.angle_alpha   90.00
_cell.angle_beta   90.00
_cell.angle_gamma   90.00
#
_symmetry.space_group_name_H-M   'P 1'
#
loop_
_entity.id
_entity.type
_entity.pdbx_description
1 polymer ?
#
loop_
_entity_poly.entity_id
_entity_poly.type
_entity_poly.pdbx_seq_one_letter_code
_entity_poly.pdbx_strand_id
1 'polypeptide(L)'
;MSGVLISTVFLCYSPIATARWGGTLGKRVCRLRVARARDGARLSYGHALGRHVAHWVLQVLPFHLNHLWFLWDEPLQQCLHDKVAGTVVVRRQR
;
A
#
# COMPACT_ATOMS: atom_id res chain seq x y z
N MET A 1 15.39 19.52 -9.37
CA MET A 1 16.05 18.19 -9.37
C MET A 1 15.94 17.45 -8.03
N SER A 2 15.90 18.16 -6.90
CA SER A 2 15.82 17.55 -5.55
C SER A 2 14.53 16.76 -5.27
N GLY A 3 13.37 17.17 -5.81
CA GLY A 3 12.08 16.50 -5.58
C GLY A 3 11.97 15.10 -6.21
N VAL A 4 12.66 14.87 -7.34
CA VAL A 4 12.67 13.56 -8.01
C VAL A 4 13.48 12.55 -7.20
N LEU A 5 14.62 12.97 -6.67
CA LEU A 5 15.49 12.13 -5.83
C LEU A 5 14.79 11.71 -4.54
N ILE A 6 14.11 12.64 -3.86
CA ILE A 6 13.34 12.36 -2.64
C ILE A 6 12.19 11.39 -2.95
N SER A 7 11.46 11.63 -4.04
CA SER A 7 10.36 10.76 -4.48
C SER A 7 10.87 9.36 -4.78
N THR A 8 11.95 9.20 -5.54
CA THR A 8 12.53 7.89 -5.88
C THR A 8 13.00 7.14 -4.63
N VAL A 9 13.68 7.81 -3.70
CA VAL A 9 14.10 7.18 -2.43
C VAL A 9 12.89 6.71 -1.62
N PHE A 10 11.85 7.53 -1.52
CA PHE A 10 10.62 7.16 -0.82
C PHE A 10 9.87 6.02 -1.52
N LEU A 11 9.85 6.04 -2.86
CA LEU A 11 9.25 5.01 -3.72
C LEU A 11 9.99 3.68 -3.61
N CYS A 12 11.32 3.67 -3.42
CA CYS A 12 12.10 2.44 -3.20
C CYS A 12 12.03 1.95 -1.74
N TYR A 13 12.01 2.87 -0.77
CA TYR A 13 11.90 2.54 0.66
C TYR A 13 10.56 1.88 1.00
N SER A 14 9.46 2.41 0.46
CA SER A 14 8.10 1.96 0.74
C SER A 14 7.83 0.46 0.46
N PRO A 15 8.16 -0.11 -0.72
CA PRO A 15 7.95 -1.52 -1.02
C PRO A 15 8.86 -2.43 -0.19
N ILE A 16 10.12 -2.05 0.02
CA ILE A 16 11.06 -2.81 0.87
C ILE A 16 10.56 -2.85 2.31
N ALA A 17 10.15 -1.70 2.85
CA ALA A 17 9.63 -1.60 4.21
C ALA A 17 8.29 -2.35 4.38
N THR A 18 7.45 -2.33 3.35
CA THR A 18 6.19 -3.09 3.34
C THR A 18 6.44 -4.60 3.27
N ALA A 19 7.38 -5.05 2.44
CA ALA A 19 7.73 -6.46 2.33
C ALA A 19 8.40 -7.00 3.62
N ARG A 20 9.36 -6.26 4.19
CA ARG A 20 10.12 -6.73 5.37
C ARG A 20 9.38 -6.54 6.69
N TRP A 21 8.68 -5.41 6.87
CA TRP A 21 8.10 -5.02 8.16
C TRP A 21 6.57 -4.87 8.11
N GLY A 22 5.93 -5.12 6.98
CA GLY A 22 4.48 -4.97 6.83
C GLY A 22 4.02 -3.51 6.78
N GLY A 23 4.94 -2.54 6.66
CA GLY A 23 4.59 -1.13 6.51
C GLY A 23 5.77 -0.19 6.72
N THR A 24 5.64 1.04 6.21
CA THR A 24 6.60 2.12 6.44
C THR A 24 6.65 2.52 7.93
N LEU A 25 7.68 3.28 8.32
CA LEU A 25 7.85 3.78 9.69
C LEU A 25 6.59 4.48 10.22
N GLY A 26 6.00 5.40 9.45
CA GLY A 26 4.75 6.08 9.83
C GLY A 26 3.57 5.12 10.02
N LYS A 27 3.41 4.12 9.13
CA LYS A 27 2.37 3.09 9.29
C LYS A 27 2.57 2.28 10.57
N ARG A 28 3.82 1.97 10.93
CA ARG A 28 4.15 1.27 12.17
C ARG A 28 3.82 2.10 13.41
N VAL A 29 4.10 3.41 13.40
CA VAL A 29 3.70 4.33 14.47
C VAL A 29 2.18 4.33 14.66
N CYS A 30 1.42 4.37 13.56
CA CYS A 30 -0.04 4.25 13.58
C CYS A 30 -0.57 2.84 13.90
N ARG A 31 0.31 1.87 14.17
CA ARG A 31 -0.01 0.44 14.37
C ARG A 31 -0.77 -0.16 13.20
N LEU A 32 -0.47 0.27 11.99
CA LEU A 32 -1.02 -0.27 10.75
C LEU A 32 -0.04 -1.27 10.13
N ARG A 33 -0.57 -2.34 9.55
CA ARG A 33 0.18 -3.28 8.71
C ARG A 33 -0.59 -3.55 7.42
N VAL A 34 0.14 -3.68 6.32
CA VAL A 34 -0.38 -4.21 5.07
C VAL A 34 -0.33 -5.73 5.14
N ALA A 35 -1.48 -6.36 5.00
CA ALA A 35 -1.66 -7.80 5.00
C ALA A 35 -2.27 -8.23 3.66
N ARG A 36 -2.09 -9.49 3.31
CA ARG A 36 -2.78 -10.09 2.17
C ARG A 36 -4.26 -10.21 2.51
N ALA A 37 -5.15 -9.78 1.60
CA ALA A 37 -6.60 -9.81 1.84
C ALA A 37 -7.17 -11.23 2.04
N ARG A 38 -6.52 -12.24 1.45
CA ARG A 38 -6.90 -13.66 1.49
C ARG A 38 -6.75 -14.27 2.89
N ASP A 39 -5.54 -14.15 3.44
CA ASP A 39 -5.08 -14.97 4.59
C ASP A 39 -4.60 -14.11 5.76
N GLY A 40 -4.57 -12.77 5.62
CA GLY A 40 -3.99 -11.87 6.63
C GLY A 40 -2.46 -12.00 6.81
N ALA A 41 -1.81 -12.82 5.96
CA ALA A 41 -0.37 -13.07 5.98
C ALA A 41 0.43 -11.84 5.49
N ARG A 42 1.75 -11.86 5.76
CA ARG A 42 2.67 -10.84 5.25
C ARG A 42 2.77 -10.93 3.72
N LEU A 43 2.96 -9.78 3.07
CA LEU A 43 3.18 -9.74 1.62
C LEU A 43 4.58 -10.28 1.30
N SER A 44 4.67 -11.10 0.25
CA SER A 44 5.95 -11.40 -0.40
C SER A 44 6.47 -10.16 -1.13
N TYR A 45 7.76 -10.10 -1.41
CA TYR A 45 8.38 -9.00 -2.17
C TYR A 45 7.69 -8.78 -3.52
N GLY A 46 7.35 -9.86 -4.24
CA GLY A 46 6.63 -9.77 -5.52
C GLY A 46 5.23 -9.17 -5.38
N HIS A 47 4.49 -9.49 -4.32
CA HIS A 47 3.19 -8.87 -4.02
C HIS A 47 3.33 -7.40 -3.65
N ALA A 48 4.37 -7.04 -2.88
CA ALA A 48 4.65 -5.64 -2.55
C ALA A 48 5.01 -4.82 -3.79
N LEU A 49 5.75 -5.41 -4.73
CA LEU A 49 6.07 -4.80 -6.02
C LEU A 49 4.82 -4.64 -6.89
N GLY A 50 3.99 -5.68 -7.00
CA GLY A 50 2.71 -5.61 -7.73
C GLY A 50 1.79 -4.51 -7.19
N ARG A 51 1.74 -4.34 -5.87
CA ARG A 51 1.03 -3.22 -5.23
C ARG A 51 1.59 -1.85 -5.62
N HIS A 52 2.92 -1.76 -5.76
CA HIS A 52 3.58 -0.53 -6.15
C HIS A 52 3.31 -0.17 -7.61
N VAL A 53 3.37 -1.17 -8.51
CA VAL A 53 3.02 -1.01 -9.93
C VAL A 53 1.55 -0.61 -10.07
N ALA A 54 0.65 -1.30 -9.37
CA ALA A 54 -0.77 -0.96 -9.37
C ALA A 54 -1.00 0.48 -8.90
N HIS A 55 -0.30 0.93 -7.85
CA HIS A 55 -0.38 2.31 -7.40
C HIS A 55 0.09 3.31 -8.46
N TRP A 56 1.19 3.03 -9.16
CA TRP A 56 1.72 3.90 -10.21
C TRP A 56 0.78 3.98 -11.41
N VAL A 57 0.24 2.84 -11.86
CA VAL A 57 -0.72 2.78 -12.98
C VAL A 57 -2.01 3.50 -12.62
N LEU A 58 -2.53 3.27 -11.42
CA LEU A 58 -3.80 3.85 -10.97
C LEU A 58 -3.68 5.32 -10.52
N GLN A 59 -2.47 5.86 -10.40
CA GLN A 59 -2.27 7.30 -10.20
C GLN A 59 -2.70 8.13 -11.41
N VAL A 60 -2.77 7.53 -12.59
CA VAL A 60 -3.26 8.19 -13.82
C VAL A 60 -4.76 8.45 -13.78
N LEU A 61 -5.50 7.80 -12.88
CA LEU A 61 -6.94 8.01 -12.74
C LEU A 61 -7.24 9.43 -12.22
N PRO A 62 -8.15 10.16 -12.87
CA PRO A 62 -8.53 11.51 -12.44
C PRO A 62 -9.24 11.49 -11.07
N PHE A 63 -9.36 12.67 -10.45
CA PHE A 63 -10.13 12.87 -9.20
C PHE A 63 -9.68 12.03 -7.98
N HIS A 64 -8.42 11.59 -7.93
CA HIS A 64 -7.91 10.77 -6.83
C HIS A 64 -8.75 9.51 -6.56
N LEU A 65 -9.46 9.00 -7.57
CA LEU A 65 -10.32 7.81 -7.48
C LEU A 65 -9.58 6.62 -6.85
N ASN A 66 -8.29 6.44 -7.18
CA ASN A 66 -7.46 5.42 -6.57
C ASN A 66 -7.35 5.51 -5.04
N HIS A 67 -7.29 6.73 -4.50
CA HIS A 67 -7.11 6.99 -3.07
C HIS A 67 -8.42 7.17 -2.33
N LEU A 68 -9.47 7.70 -2.96
CA LEU A 68 -10.76 7.93 -2.32
C LEU A 68 -11.66 6.69 -2.31
N TRP A 69 -11.27 5.64 -3.05
CA TRP A 69 -12.07 4.44 -3.15
C TRP A 69 -12.37 3.75 -1.82
N PHE A 70 -11.51 3.91 -0.81
CA PHE A 70 -11.75 3.29 0.49
C PHE A 70 -12.99 3.84 1.21
N LEU A 71 -13.48 5.05 0.87
CA LEU A 71 -14.61 5.69 1.58
C LEU A 71 -15.91 4.90 1.44
N TRP A 72 -16.08 4.19 0.33
CA TRP A 72 -17.30 3.47 -0.02
C TRP A 72 -17.07 2.00 -0.37
N ASP A 73 -15.83 1.50 -0.25
CA ASP A 73 -15.52 0.09 -0.48
C ASP A 73 -15.83 -0.72 0.78
N GLU A 74 -16.86 -1.56 0.74
CA GLU A 74 -17.21 -2.49 1.80
C GLU A 74 -16.98 -3.94 1.35
N PRO A 75 -16.58 -4.87 2.25
CA PRO A 75 -16.39 -4.71 3.70
C PRO A 75 -14.95 -4.33 4.12
N LEU A 76 -13.98 -4.34 3.20
CA LEU A 76 -12.56 -4.25 3.54
C LEU A 76 -11.96 -2.82 3.44
N GLN A 77 -12.73 -1.82 2.98
CA GLN A 77 -12.30 -0.42 2.84
C GLN A 77 -10.97 -0.30 2.10
N GLN A 78 -10.89 -0.94 0.93
CA GLN A 78 -9.67 -0.98 0.14
C GLN A 78 -9.61 0.18 -0.84
N CYS A 79 -8.43 0.76 -1.02
CA CYS A 79 -8.14 1.61 -2.18
C CYS A 79 -8.07 0.75 -3.46
N LEU A 80 -8.27 1.33 -4.65
CA LEU A 80 -8.25 0.56 -5.92
C LEU A 80 -6.92 -0.20 -6.10
N HIS A 81 -5.79 0.45 -5.81
CA HIS A 81 -4.48 -0.21 -5.89
C HIS A 81 -4.30 -1.35 -4.89
N ASP A 82 -4.92 -1.24 -3.71
CA ASP A 82 -4.90 -2.29 -2.70
C ASP A 82 -5.81 -3.46 -3.12
N LYS A 83 -6.94 -3.18 -3.78
CA LYS A 83 -7.85 -4.18 -4.35
C LYS A 83 -7.21 -4.96 -5.50
N VAL A 84 -6.58 -4.26 -6.45
CA VAL A 84 -5.83 -4.87 -7.56
C VAL A 84 -4.66 -5.72 -7.05
N ALA A 85 -3.98 -5.28 -5.99
CA ALA A 85 -2.89 -6.03 -5.40
C ALA A 85 -3.34 -7.21 -4.50
N GLY A 86 -4.64 -7.29 -4.16
CA GLY A 86 -5.17 -8.27 -3.21
C GLY A 86 -4.64 -8.06 -1.78
N THR A 87 -4.51 -6.80 -1.36
CA THR A 87 -3.92 -6.39 -0.09
C THR A 87 -4.88 -5.53 0.71
N VAL A 88 -4.82 -5.61 2.03
CA VAL A 88 -5.65 -4.85 2.95
C VAL A 88 -4.79 -4.23 4.04
N VAL A 89 -5.14 -3.03 4.49
CA VAL A 89 -4.49 -2.37 5.62
C VAL A 89 -5.27 -2.73 6.88
N VAL A 90 -4.62 -3.43 7.80
CA VAL A 90 -5.22 -3.83 9.08
C VAL A 90 -4.43 -3.22 10.23
N ARG A 91 -5.11 -3.00 11.35
CA ARG A 91 -4.44 -2.61 12.59
C ARG A 91 -3.71 -3.83 13.18
N ARG A 92 -2.50 -3.63 13.70
CA ARG A 92 -1.82 -4.64 14.50
C ARG A 92 -2.58 -4.78 15.82
N GLN A 93 -3.18 -5.94 16.07
CA GLN A 93 -3.61 -6.31 17.41
C GLN A 93 -2.37 -6.41 18.31
N ARG A 94 -2.48 -5.87 19.53
CA ARG A 94 -1.43 -5.94 20.56
C ARG A 94 -1.23 -7.38 20.98
#